data_AF-A0AAV2MGP5-F1
#
_entry.id   AF-A0AAV2MGP5-F1
#
_cell.length_a   1.000
_cell.length_b   1.000
_cell.length_c   1.000
_cell.angle_alpha   90.00
_cell.angle_beta   90.00
_cell.angle_gamma   90.00
#
_symmetry.space_group_name_H-M   'P 1'
#
loop_
_entity.id
_entity.type
_entity.pdbx_description
1 polymer ?
#
loop_
_entity_poly.entity_id
_entity_poly.type
_entity_poly.pdbx_seq_one_letter_code
_entity_poly.pdbx_strand_id
1 'polypeptide(L)'
;MKRDVCVLQILVLLIPHVRTGEHPPAPSSVRVSSEAHGGGIYLKCSFETRPGSFLGFVVVWLRLSALGLREELRQETTVHTSVHIELDGFNLRLGDKIYCSSSSFFLDSPEVRSPAVDSAEFFAGLRMTVSESSVLEEGGVYQLLLESTVPLPCVKDSDRCSLLLQLNTISQEEEQLGADVSLSSCAVELTSDPCADGPCSRTSLHVSPITDFILDGNRSTIISVKAIVTENVVWSGYSPEPLQIQVQDVQSAYCYSFTDPHTVTFDGRCYENSQIGTFVLFQSAACGVEVQVRLWECGGVEHAASCVCGFVVRDGGDVVSFDMCEGELGETFPQLNVKHRGPRSKLRITESYQGRKLTMTLSSGAFVRADVSSWGMSLTIRASGADRGHTQGLCGTYDEDPHNDFHSADGTEPLDLHSFVSAWRLPPGSSLFDSVPSSLSETIPLQFCLCSHTAAVSLSPDLPCPQPSPHPGSIPPSSLIPSLDVTQEYLTPAELLQTQTQDNRYD
;
A
#
# COMPACT_ATOMS: atom_id res chain seq x y z
N MET A 1 -93.21 -67.71 5.80
CA MET A 1 -93.24 -66.25 6.02
C MET A 1 -92.17 -65.61 5.14
N LYS A 2 -92.62 -64.83 4.15
CA LYS A 2 -91.98 -63.73 3.40
C LYS A 2 -90.49 -63.80 2.99
N ARG A 3 -90.33 -63.91 1.65
CA ARG A 3 -89.48 -63.11 0.72
C ARG A 3 -87.96 -63.21 0.85
N ASP A 4 -87.14 -63.16 -0.19
CA ASP A 4 -87.17 -63.34 -1.65
C ASP A 4 -85.77 -62.85 -2.11
N VAL A 5 -85.13 -63.55 -3.05
CA VAL A 5 -84.18 -63.03 -4.08
C VAL A 5 -82.80 -62.49 -3.61
N CYS A 6 -81.66 -63.13 -3.91
CA CYS A 6 -80.87 -63.22 -5.17
C CYS A 6 -79.89 -62.04 -5.45
N VAL A 7 -78.62 -62.42 -5.76
CA VAL A 7 -77.74 -61.90 -6.84
C VAL A 7 -76.76 -60.72 -6.57
N LEU A 8 -75.46 -61.09 -6.50
CA LEU A 8 -74.35 -60.76 -7.44
C LEU A 8 -73.70 -59.34 -7.47
N GLN A 9 -72.35 -59.37 -7.53
CA GLN A 9 -71.42 -58.42 -8.18
C GLN A 9 -71.26 -57.03 -7.49
N ILE A 10 -70.10 -56.39 -7.34
CA ILE A 10 -69.02 -56.07 -8.29
C ILE A 10 -67.71 -55.78 -7.52
N LEU A 11 -66.59 -56.24 -8.09
CA LEU A 11 -65.22 -55.84 -7.80
C LEU A 11 -65.01 -54.37 -8.22
N VAL A 12 -64.77 -53.45 -7.28
CA VAL A 12 -64.29 -52.09 -7.59
C VAL A 12 -62.89 -51.91 -7.03
N LEU A 13 -61.98 -51.69 -7.97
CA LEU A 13 -60.58 -51.34 -7.78
C LEU A 13 -60.42 -50.17 -6.80
N LEU A 14 -59.61 -50.37 -5.76
CA LEU A 14 -59.01 -49.28 -4.99
C LEU A 14 -57.92 -48.63 -5.85
N ILE A 15 -58.33 -47.64 -6.65
CA ILE A 15 -57.42 -46.60 -7.16
C ILE A 15 -57.26 -45.61 -6.00
N PRO A 16 -56.07 -45.34 -5.47
CA PRO A 16 -55.90 -44.29 -4.49
C PRO A 16 -56.17 -42.94 -5.16
N HIS A 17 -56.98 -42.13 -4.49
CA HIS A 17 -57.31 -40.76 -4.85
C HIS A 17 -56.11 -39.97 -5.40
N VAL A 18 -56.29 -39.39 -6.58
CA VAL A 18 -55.54 -38.20 -7.03
C VAL A 18 -55.75 -37.12 -5.97
N ARG A 19 -54.71 -36.79 -5.19
CA ARG A 19 -54.68 -35.57 -4.38
C ARG A 19 -54.58 -34.38 -5.33
N THR A 20 -55.71 -33.76 -5.63
CA THR A 20 -55.74 -32.47 -6.30
C THR A 20 -55.28 -31.38 -5.33
N GLY A 21 -54.14 -30.73 -5.60
CA GLY A 21 -53.79 -29.43 -5.01
C GLY A 21 -52.51 -29.35 -4.17
N GLU A 22 -51.76 -30.43 -3.99
CA GLU A 22 -50.49 -30.37 -3.26
C GLU A 22 -49.41 -29.76 -4.17
N HIS A 23 -48.92 -28.57 -3.83
CA HIS A 23 -47.82 -27.93 -4.56
C HIS A 23 -46.48 -28.56 -4.14
N PRO A 24 -45.54 -28.77 -5.08
CA PRO A 24 -44.22 -29.29 -4.75
C PRO A 24 -43.47 -28.30 -3.86
N PRO A 25 -42.68 -28.78 -2.87
CA PRO A 25 -41.94 -27.91 -1.97
C PRO A 25 -40.78 -27.23 -2.73
N ALA A 26 -40.66 -25.92 -2.59
CA ALA A 26 -39.54 -25.18 -3.19
C ALA A 26 -38.18 -25.69 -2.66
N PRO A 27 -37.14 -25.75 -3.51
CA PRO A 27 -35.80 -26.10 -3.09
C PRO A 27 -35.23 -25.05 -2.12
N SER A 28 -34.34 -25.47 -1.22
CA SER A 28 -33.64 -24.57 -0.29
C SER A 28 -32.13 -24.52 -0.59
N SER A 29 -31.44 -23.53 -0.02
CA SER A 29 -29.97 -23.44 -0.07
C SER A 29 -29.39 -23.43 -1.49
N VAL A 30 -30.08 -22.80 -2.46
CA VAL A 30 -29.62 -22.72 -3.85
C VAL A 30 -28.32 -21.91 -3.91
N ARG A 31 -27.21 -22.58 -4.27
CA ARG A 31 -25.86 -22.01 -4.27
C ARG A 31 -25.13 -22.36 -5.56
N VAL A 32 -24.39 -21.40 -6.09
CA VAL A 32 -23.45 -21.61 -7.19
C VAL A 32 -22.04 -21.73 -6.62
N SER A 33 -21.32 -22.77 -7.03
CA SER A 33 -19.89 -22.98 -6.74
C SER A 33 -19.14 -23.28 -8.04
N SER A 34 -17.81 -23.22 -8.02
CA SER A 34 -16.96 -23.56 -9.15
C SER A 34 -16.18 -24.85 -8.87
N GLU A 35 -16.02 -25.68 -9.90
CA GLU A 35 -15.31 -26.95 -9.83
C GLU A 35 -14.46 -27.14 -11.10
N ALA A 36 -13.29 -27.75 -10.96
CA ALA A 36 -12.45 -28.14 -12.09
C ALA A 36 -12.52 -29.66 -12.27
N HIS A 37 -12.90 -30.13 -13.45
CA HIS A 37 -12.86 -31.54 -13.81
C HIS A 37 -12.56 -31.71 -15.29
N GLY A 38 -11.84 -32.77 -15.68
CA GLY A 38 -11.62 -33.04 -17.11
C GLY A 38 -10.72 -32.04 -17.84
N GLY A 39 -10.16 -31.02 -17.18
CA GLY A 39 -9.42 -29.93 -17.82
C GLY A 39 -10.31 -28.71 -18.18
N GLY A 40 -11.62 -28.81 -17.96
CA GLY A 40 -12.57 -27.72 -18.04
C GLY A 40 -12.91 -27.14 -16.67
N ILE A 41 -13.46 -25.93 -16.67
CA ILE A 41 -14.00 -25.25 -15.49
C ILE A 41 -15.52 -25.28 -15.60
N TYR A 42 -16.18 -25.71 -14.53
CA TYR A 42 -17.63 -25.83 -14.47
C TYR A 42 -18.16 -25.02 -13.29
N LEU A 43 -19.29 -24.36 -13.48
CA LEU A 43 -20.09 -23.85 -12.39
C LEU A 43 -21.14 -24.89 -12.04
N LYS A 44 -21.30 -25.16 -10.75
CA LYS A 44 -22.26 -26.10 -10.20
C LYS A 44 -23.32 -25.33 -9.43
N CYS A 45 -24.56 -25.51 -9.83
CA CYS A 45 -25.69 -25.07 -9.02
C CYS A 45 -26.14 -26.25 -8.16
N SER A 46 -26.13 -26.07 -6.85
CA SER A 46 -26.53 -27.07 -5.86
C SER A 46 -27.70 -26.56 -5.02
N PHE A 47 -28.58 -27.46 -4.61
CA PHE A 47 -29.76 -27.12 -3.81
C PHE A 47 -30.24 -28.31 -2.98
N GLU A 48 -30.90 -28.02 -1.86
CA GLU A 48 -31.37 -29.00 -0.90
C GLU A 48 -32.87 -29.24 -1.03
N THR A 49 -33.30 -30.45 -0.66
CA THR A 49 -34.68 -30.92 -0.82
C THR A 49 -35.09 -31.74 0.41
N ARG A 50 -36.41 -31.86 0.63
CA ARG A 50 -36.92 -32.66 1.75
C ARG A 50 -36.75 -34.16 1.45
N PRO A 51 -36.27 -34.98 2.40
CA PRO A 51 -36.15 -36.42 2.20
C PRO A 51 -37.51 -37.08 1.93
N GLY A 52 -37.57 -38.01 0.97
CA GLY A 52 -38.73 -38.88 0.74
C GLY A 52 -39.74 -38.44 -0.32
N SER A 53 -39.47 -37.36 -1.06
CA SER A 53 -40.33 -36.90 -2.17
C SER A 53 -39.68 -37.15 -3.54
N PHE A 54 -40.40 -37.83 -4.45
CA PHE A 54 -40.01 -38.05 -5.85
C PHE A 54 -40.19 -36.77 -6.66
N LEU A 55 -39.19 -35.89 -6.58
CA LEU A 55 -39.19 -34.57 -7.22
C LEU A 55 -38.26 -34.55 -8.43
N GLY A 56 -38.68 -33.81 -9.46
CA GLY A 56 -37.81 -33.26 -10.50
C GLY A 56 -37.59 -31.77 -10.27
N PHE A 57 -36.59 -31.21 -10.93
CA PHE A 57 -36.19 -29.81 -10.82
C PHE A 57 -36.04 -29.20 -12.21
N VAL A 58 -36.50 -27.96 -12.35
CA VAL A 58 -36.18 -27.11 -13.49
C VAL A 58 -35.21 -26.05 -13.01
N VAL A 59 -34.03 -26.04 -13.61
CA VAL A 59 -32.93 -25.13 -13.26
C VAL A 59 -32.66 -24.20 -14.43
N VAL A 60 -32.59 -22.91 -14.15
CA VAL A 60 -32.32 -21.84 -15.12
C VAL A 60 -31.04 -21.12 -14.72
N TRP A 61 -30.06 -21.13 -15.63
CA TRP A 61 -28.84 -20.34 -15.52
C TRP A 61 -29.05 -18.95 -16.10
N LEU A 62 -28.68 -17.93 -15.32
CA LEU A 62 -28.89 -16.54 -15.65
C LEU A 62 -27.56 -15.77 -15.57
N ARG A 63 -27.31 -14.88 -16.52
CA ARG A 63 -26.18 -13.94 -16.52
C ARG A 63 -26.69 -12.51 -16.32
N LEU A 64 -26.01 -11.71 -15.51
CA LEU A 64 -26.27 -10.28 -15.42
C LEU A 64 -25.59 -9.55 -16.59
N SER A 65 -26.37 -8.86 -17.42
CA SER A 65 -25.86 -8.03 -18.50
C SER A 65 -25.27 -6.72 -17.96
N ALA A 66 -24.52 -6.01 -18.81
CA ALA A 66 -23.98 -4.68 -18.47
C ALA A 66 -25.07 -3.64 -18.14
N LEU A 67 -26.32 -3.86 -18.59
CA LEU A 67 -27.48 -3.01 -18.27
C LEU A 67 -28.19 -3.43 -16.97
N GLY A 68 -27.65 -4.42 -16.25
CA GLY A 68 -28.25 -4.97 -15.02
C GLY A 68 -29.46 -5.88 -15.27
N LEU A 69 -29.66 -6.36 -16.51
CA LEU A 69 -30.74 -7.29 -16.85
C LEU A 69 -30.27 -8.73 -16.71
N ARG A 70 -31.13 -9.61 -16.19
CA ARG A 70 -30.83 -11.05 -16.11
C ARG A 70 -31.21 -11.73 -17.43
N GLU A 71 -30.23 -12.27 -18.12
CA GLU A 71 -30.36 -12.98 -19.38
C GLU A 71 -30.30 -14.49 -19.13
N GLU A 72 -31.26 -15.23 -19.67
CA GLU A 72 -31.24 -16.69 -19.60
C GLU A 72 -30.16 -17.26 -20.53
N LEU A 73 -29.27 -18.07 -19.95
CA LEU A 73 -28.21 -18.77 -20.67
C LEU A 73 -28.64 -20.18 -21.06
N ARG A 74 -29.26 -20.89 -20.11
CA ARG A 74 -29.63 -22.30 -20.29
C ARG A 74 -30.70 -22.69 -19.29
N GLN A 75 -31.70 -23.43 -19.75
CA GLN A 75 -32.69 -24.10 -18.91
C GLN A 75 -32.56 -25.62 -19.05
N GLU A 76 -32.54 -26.32 -17.91
CA GLU A 76 -32.43 -27.77 -17.84
C GLU A 76 -33.44 -28.37 -16.87
N THR A 77 -33.78 -29.63 -17.10
CA THR A 77 -34.63 -30.43 -16.20
C THR A 77 -33.85 -31.62 -15.69
N THR A 78 -33.81 -31.81 -14.37
CA THR A 78 -33.01 -32.88 -13.73
C THR A 78 -33.76 -33.51 -12.56
N VAL A 79 -33.37 -34.73 -12.20
CA VAL A 79 -33.79 -35.40 -10.94
C VAL A 79 -32.72 -35.31 -9.86
N HIS A 80 -31.54 -34.79 -10.20
CA HIS A 80 -30.43 -34.60 -9.27
C HIS A 80 -30.52 -33.26 -8.56
N THR A 81 -29.93 -33.18 -7.37
CA THR A 81 -29.85 -31.97 -6.54
C THR A 81 -28.74 -31.01 -6.95
N SER A 82 -28.18 -31.21 -8.14
CA SER A 82 -27.19 -30.32 -8.73
C SER A 82 -27.13 -30.42 -10.25
N VAL A 83 -26.80 -29.32 -10.92
CA VAL A 83 -26.52 -29.24 -12.36
C VAL A 83 -25.25 -28.43 -12.62
N HIS A 84 -24.65 -28.63 -13.79
CA HIS A 84 -23.39 -27.98 -14.17
C HIS A 84 -23.54 -27.21 -15.48
N ILE A 85 -22.88 -26.06 -15.57
CA ILE A 85 -22.67 -25.31 -16.81
C ILE A 85 -21.17 -25.09 -17.00
N GLU A 86 -20.69 -25.24 -18.23
CA GLU A 86 -19.28 -25.06 -18.56
C GLU A 86 -18.94 -23.57 -18.68
N LEU A 87 -17.82 -23.18 -18.10
CA LEU A 87 -17.21 -21.87 -18.31
C LEU A 87 -16.33 -21.95 -19.56
N ASP A 88 -16.95 -21.75 -20.72
CA ASP A 88 -16.37 -22.03 -22.05
C ASP A 88 -15.55 -20.86 -22.65
N GLY A 89 -15.63 -19.66 -22.06
CA GLY A 89 -15.00 -18.45 -22.59
C GLY A 89 -15.77 -17.79 -23.74
N PHE A 90 -16.90 -18.37 -24.17
CA PHE A 90 -17.72 -17.86 -25.27
C PHE A 90 -19.10 -17.40 -24.79
N ASN A 91 -19.89 -18.34 -24.26
CA ASN A 91 -21.21 -18.10 -23.69
C ASN A 91 -21.10 -17.61 -22.24
N LEU A 92 -20.12 -18.15 -21.51
CA LEU A 92 -19.83 -17.83 -20.12
C LEU A 92 -18.35 -17.46 -19.99
N ARG A 93 -18.06 -16.24 -19.51
CA ARG A 93 -16.70 -15.68 -19.49
C ARG A 93 -16.28 -15.28 -18.10
N LEU A 94 -14.97 -15.20 -17.90
CA LEU A 94 -14.42 -14.56 -16.70
C LEU A 94 -14.84 -13.08 -16.68
N GLY A 95 -15.24 -12.60 -15.51
CA GLY A 95 -15.88 -11.31 -15.29
C GLY A 95 -17.41 -11.36 -15.21
N ASP A 96 -18.05 -12.47 -15.62
CA ASP A 96 -19.51 -12.57 -15.59
C ASP A 96 -20.05 -12.73 -14.15
N LYS A 97 -21.24 -12.17 -13.93
CA LYS A 97 -22.04 -12.34 -12.71
C LYS A 97 -23.21 -13.28 -12.98
N ILE A 98 -23.19 -14.43 -12.32
CA ILE A 98 -24.05 -15.59 -12.61
C ILE A 98 -25.02 -15.84 -11.46
N TYR A 99 -26.23 -16.23 -11.82
CA TYR A 99 -27.28 -16.67 -10.91
C TYR A 99 -27.80 -18.03 -11.38
N CYS A 100 -28.23 -18.83 -10.42
CA CYS A 100 -28.98 -20.05 -10.67
C CYS A 100 -30.36 -19.94 -10.03
N SER A 101 -31.40 -20.22 -10.81
CA SER A 101 -32.78 -20.28 -10.31
C SER A 101 -33.29 -21.72 -10.39
N SER A 102 -33.82 -22.25 -9.29
CA SER A 102 -34.31 -23.63 -9.22
C SER A 102 -35.77 -23.68 -8.76
N SER A 103 -36.58 -24.47 -9.46
CA SER A 103 -37.96 -24.78 -9.09
C SER A 103 -38.17 -26.30 -9.12
N SER A 104 -39.04 -26.82 -8.26
CA SER A 104 -39.32 -28.25 -8.17
C SER A 104 -40.69 -28.60 -8.72
N PHE A 105 -40.86 -29.85 -9.14
CA PHE A 105 -42.14 -30.44 -9.56
C PHE A 105 -42.23 -31.91 -9.13
N PHE A 106 -43.44 -32.44 -8.97
CA PHE A 106 -43.64 -33.87 -8.77
C PHE A 106 -43.51 -34.60 -10.11
N LEU A 107 -42.80 -35.73 -10.16
CA LEU A 107 -42.58 -36.47 -11.41
C LEU A 107 -43.89 -36.88 -12.12
N ASP A 108 -44.96 -37.09 -11.36
CA ASP A 108 -46.29 -37.45 -11.87
C ASP A 108 -47.09 -36.25 -12.39
N SER A 109 -46.66 -35.02 -12.09
CA SER A 109 -47.34 -33.77 -12.48
C SER A 109 -46.35 -32.63 -12.78
N PRO A 110 -45.58 -32.71 -13.90
CA PRO A 110 -44.53 -31.74 -14.24
C PRO A 110 -45.03 -30.34 -14.58
N GLU A 111 -46.32 -30.20 -14.88
CA GLU A 111 -46.97 -28.92 -15.19
C GLU A 111 -47.12 -28.01 -13.95
N VAL A 112 -47.13 -28.60 -12.75
CA VAL A 112 -47.27 -27.87 -11.48
C VAL A 112 -45.90 -27.70 -10.86
N ARG A 113 -45.42 -26.45 -10.84
CA ARG A 113 -44.09 -26.09 -10.32
C ARG A 113 -44.18 -25.32 -9.01
N SER A 114 -43.16 -25.46 -8.17
CA SER A 114 -42.96 -24.58 -7.03
C SER A 114 -42.60 -23.16 -7.50
N PRO A 115 -42.70 -22.15 -6.63
CA PRO A 115 -41.97 -20.91 -6.84
C PRO A 115 -40.48 -21.20 -7.08
N ALA A 116 -39.87 -20.43 -7.98
CA ALA A 116 -38.44 -20.51 -8.23
C ALA A 116 -37.66 -19.81 -7.10
N VAL A 117 -36.52 -20.39 -6.74
CA VAL A 117 -35.60 -19.85 -5.73
C VAL A 117 -34.27 -19.55 -6.40
N ASP A 118 -33.85 -18.29 -6.30
CA ASP A 118 -32.60 -17.81 -6.88
C ASP A 118 -31.43 -17.99 -5.90
N SER A 119 -30.25 -18.27 -6.45
CA SER A 119 -28.99 -18.20 -5.72
C SER A 119 -28.59 -16.76 -5.43
N ALA A 120 -27.65 -16.59 -4.49
CA ALA A 120 -26.85 -15.37 -4.43
C ALA A 120 -26.06 -15.15 -5.73
N GLU A 121 -25.63 -13.92 -5.98
CA GLU A 121 -24.76 -13.59 -7.10
C GLU A 121 -23.43 -14.33 -6.97
N PHE A 122 -23.04 -15.04 -8.02
CA PHE A 122 -21.73 -15.64 -8.16
C PHE A 122 -20.94 -14.91 -9.24
N PHE A 123 -19.88 -14.23 -8.86
CA PHE A 123 -18.94 -13.65 -9.83
C PHE A 123 -17.92 -14.71 -10.24
N ALA A 124 -17.75 -14.95 -11.53
CA ALA A 124 -16.78 -15.89 -12.06
C ALA A 124 -15.52 -15.14 -12.52
N GLY A 125 -14.46 -15.09 -11.72
CA GLY A 125 -13.24 -14.36 -12.14
C GLY A 125 -12.28 -14.02 -11.01
N LEU A 126 -11.45 -13.02 -11.27
CA LEU A 126 -10.54 -12.41 -10.30
C LEU A 126 -11.16 -11.13 -9.74
N ARG A 127 -11.08 -10.94 -8.42
CA ARG A 127 -11.49 -9.71 -7.73
C ARG A 127 -10.27 -9.06 -7.09
N MET A 128 -10.15 -7.75 -7.28
CA MET A 128 -9.20 -6.90 -6.58
C MET A 128 -9.94 -6.08 -5.54
N THR A 129 -9.44 -6.09 -4.31
CA THR A 129 -10.00 -5.29 -3.21
C THR A 129 -8.87 -4.69 -2.39
N VAL A 130 -9.03 -3.44 -1.96
CA VAL A 130 -8.08 -2.75 -1.09
C VAL A 130 -8.73 -2.44 0.25
N SER A 131 -7.94 -2.40 1.31
CA SER A 131 -8.42 -2.02 2.64
C SER A 131 -9.03 -0.61 2.68
N GLU A 132 -8.48 0.31 1.89
CA GLU A 132 -8.92 1.70 1.83
C GLU A 132 -8.70 2.28 0.43
N SER A 133 -9.70 2.97 -0.12
CA SER A 133 -9.67 3.51 -1.48
C SER A 133 -9.30 4.99 -1.54
N SER A 134 -9.24 5.67 -0.40
CA SER A 134 -8.85 7.08 -0.28
C SER A 134 -7.84 7.19 0.86
N VAL A 135 -6.58 7.48 0.52
CA VAL A 135 -5.44 7.42 1.44
C VAL A 135 -4.73 8.77 1.49
N LEU A 136 -4.03 9.08 2.58
CA LEU A 136 -3.22 10.28 2.70
C LEU A 136 -1.81 10.02 2.15
N GLU A 137 -1.17 11.05 1.61
CA GLU A 137 0.23 11.02 1.16
C GLU A 137 1.24 11.04 2.32
N GLU A 138 1.04 10.15 3.31
CA GLU A 138 1.84 10.03 4.53
C GLU A 138 2.64 8.72 4.57
N GLY A 139 2.84 8.07 3.42
CA GLY A 139 3.62 6.82 3.33
C GLY A 139 2.99 5.61 4.04
N GLY A 140 1.67 5.64 4.28
CA GLY A 140 0.93 4.54 4.89
C GLY A 140 0.94 3.27 4.03
N VAL A 141 0.87 2.09 4.66
CA VAL A 141 0.91 0.80 3.96
C VAL A 141 -0.45 0.10 4.01
N TYR A 142 -1.04 -0.14 2.85
CA TYR A 142 -2.39 -0.69 2.68
C TYR A 142 -2.37 -2.06 1.99
N GLN A 143 -3.28 -2.95 2.36
CA GLN A 143 -3.33 -4.30 1.81
C GLN A 143 -4.22 -4.33 0.55
N LEU A 144 -3.65 -4.79 -0.56
CA LEU A 144 -4.36 -5.13 -1.79
C LEU A 144 -4.51 -6.65 -1.89
N LEU A 145 -5.75 -7.11 -1.85
CA LEU A 145 -6.16 -8.51 -1.87
C LEU A 145 -6.65 -8.89 -3.26
N LEU A 146 -6.06 -9.95 -3.81
CA LEU A 146 -6.49 -10.59 -5.06
C LEU A 146 -7.09 -11.95 -4.75
N GLU A 147 -8.32 -12.17 -5.20
CA GLU A 147 -9.04 -13.42 -4.99
C GLU A 147 -9.57 -13.99 -6.30
N SER A 148 -9.46 -15.30 -6.46
CA SER A 148 -10.13 -16.01 -7.54
C SER A 148 -11.33 -16.79 -7.02
N THR A 149 -12.47 -16.65 -7.67
CA THR A 149 -13.67 -17.46 -7.40
C THR A 149 -13.76 -18.70 -8.30
N VAL A 150 -12.83 -18.86 -9.24
CA VAL A 150 -12.77 -19.97 -10.19
C VAL A 150 -11.42 -20.69 -10.09
N PRO A 151 -11.36 -22.00 -10.33
CA PRO A 151 -10.09 -22.73 -10.32
C PRO A 151 -9.07 -22.15 -11.29
N LEU A 152 -7.81 -22.08 -10.85
CA LEU A 152 -6.70 -21.64 -11.69
C LEU A 152 -6.46 -22.63 -12.87
N PRO A 153 -5.89 -22.18 -13.99
CA PRO A 153 -5.67 -23.01 -15.17
C PRO A 153 -4.48 -23.97 -14.98
N CYS A 154 -4.69 -25.03 -14.22
CA CYS A 154 -3.65 -25.99 -13.87
C CYS A 154 -3.58 -27.14 -14.88
N VAL A 155 -2.38 -27.41 -15.40
CA VAL A 155 -2.11 -28.63 -16.17
C VAL A 155 -2.08 -29.82 -15.20
N LYS A 156 -2.71 -30.93 -15.57
CA LYS A 156 -2.76 -32.16 -14.77
C LYS A 156 -1.36 -32.79 -14.69
N ASP A 157 -0.58 -32.45 -13.66
CA ASP A 157 0.53 -33.25 -13.07
C ASP A 157 1.36 -32.48 -12.02
N SER A 158 1.04 -31.21 -11.72
CA SER A 158 1.73 -30.45 -10.68
C SER A 158 0.88 -30.35 -9.41
N ASP A 159 1.38 -30.92 -8.30
CA ASP A 159 0.77 -30.80 -6.95
C ASP A 159 0.69 -29.35 -6.45
N ARG A 160 1.39 -28.42 -7.11
CA ARG A 160 1.35 -26.98 -6.86
C ARG A 160 1.23 -26.24 -8.19
N CYS A 161 0.07 -25.65 -8.41
CA CYS A 161 -0.23 -24.84 -9.58
C CYS A 161 -0.31 -23.38 -9.17
N SER A 162 0.28 -22.53 -9.99
CA SER A 162 0.28 -21.09 -9.77
C SER A 162 0.02 -20.30 -11.04
N LEU A 163 -0.58 -19.13 -10.87
CA LEU A 163 -0.84 -18.17 -11.92
C LEU A 163 -0.11 -16.86 -11.61
N LEU A 164 0.85 -16.50 -12.45
CA LEU A 164 1.57 -15.24 -12.34
C LEU A 164 0.74 -14.11 -12.94
N LEU A 165 0.43 -13.10 -12.13
CA LEU A 165 -0.25 -11.89 -12.54
C LEU A 165 0.73 -10.72 -12.58
N GLN A 166 0.76 -9.99 -13.68
CA GLN A 166 1.54 -8.76 -13.80
C GLN A 166 0.64 -7.56 -13.54
N LEU A 167 1.02 -6.70 -12.59
CA LEU A 167 0.28 -5.49 -12.26
C LEU A 167 0.83 -4.28 -13.04
N ASN A 168 -0.02 -3.28 -13.20
CA ASN A 168 0.29 -2.02 -13.85
C ASN A 168 -0.43 -0.87 -13.12
N THR A 169 0.28 0.22 -12.87
CA THR A 169 -0.20 1.44 -12.23
C THR A 169 -0.27 2.56 -13.27
N ILE A 170 -1.44 3.18 -13.38
CA ILE A 170 -1.72 4.22 -14.39
C ILE A 170 -2.32 5.44 -13.67
N SER A 171 -1.74 6.61 -13.86
CA SER A 171 -2.32 7.89 -13.41
C SER A 171 -3.56 8.24 -14.22
N GLN A 172 -4.61 8.78 -13.59
CA GLN A 172 -5.76 9.36 -14.31
C GLN A 172 -5.48 10.79 -14.79
N GLU A 173 -4.57 11.49 -14.13
CA GLU A 173 -4.14 12.85 -14.45
C GLU A 173 -2.98 12.87 -15.46
N GLU A 174 -2.50 14.07 -15.86
CA GLU A 174 -1.47 14.27 -16.90
C GLU A 174 -0.30 13.27 -16.83
N GLU A 175 0.11 12.73 -17.98
CA GLU A 175 1.19 11.72 -18.10
C GLU A 175 2.53 12.16 -17.48
N GLN A 176 2.74 13.47 -17.26
CA GLN A 176 3.95 14.05 -16.71
C GLN A 176 4.24 13.69 -15.25
N LEU A 177 3.23 13.46 -14.41
CA LEU A 177 3.41 13.27 -12.96
C LEU A 177 3.47 11.79 -12.53
N GLY A 178 3.16 10.84 -13.44
CA GLY A 178 3.25 9.41 -13.15
C GLY A 178 2.20 8.89 -12.16
N ALA A 179 2.30 7.65 -11.71
CA ALA A 179 1.41 7.09 -10.70
C ALA A 179 1.77 7.60 -9.30
N ASP A 180 0.76 7.79 -8.45
CA ASP A 180 0.90 8.35 -7.10
C ASP A 180 0.85 7.29 -5.98
N VAL A 181 0.79 6.03 -6.39
CA VAL A 181 0.94 4.87 -5.51
C VAL A 181 2.00 3.94 -6.06
N SER A 182 2.67 3.26 -5.14
CA SER A 182 3.68 2.26 -5.42
C SER A 182 3.25 0.91 -4.83
N LEU A 183 3.68 -0.18 -5.47
CA LEU A 183 3.33 -1.55 -5.08
C LEU A 183 4.53 -2.27 -4.49
N SER A 184 4.33 -3.15 -3.52
CA SER A 184 5.42 -3.97 -2.98
C SER A 184 5.99 -4.97 -4.00
N SER A 185 5.27 -5.24 -5.09
CA SER A 185 5.74 -6.01 -6.25
C SER A 185 4.88 -5.71 -7.48
N CYS A 186 5.48 -5.68 -8.66
CA CYS A 186 4.77 -5.58 -9.94
C CYS A 186 4.28 -6.92 -10.48
N ALA A 187 4.58 -8.02 -9.80
CA ALA A 187 4.06 -9.34 -10.13
C ALA A 187 3.67 -10.10 -8.86
N VAL A 188 2.53 -10.78 -8.92
CA VAL A 188 2.04 -11.59 -7.80
C VAL A 188 1.63 -12.97 -8.30
N GLU A 189 1.95 -13.99 -7.52
CA GLU A 189 1.63 -15.36 -7.83
C GLU A 189 0.40 -15.80 -7.03
N LEU A 190 -0.63 -16.25 -7.73
CA LEU A 190 -1.82 -16.87 -7.15
C LEU A 190 -1.58 -18.37 -7.09
N THR A 191 -1.60 -18.96 -5.89
CA THR A 191 -1.47 -20.41 -5.71
C THR A 191 -2.85 -21.08 -5.70
N SER A 192 -2.97 -22.22 -6.36
CA SER A 192 -4.23 -22.96 -6.41
C SER A 192 -4.61 -23.52 -5.04
N ASP A 193 -5.82 -23.23 -4.59
CA ASP A 193 -6.44 -23.77 -3.38
C ASP A 193 -7.77 -24.49 -3.72
N PRO A 194 -8.25 -25.42 -2.88
CA PRO A 194 -9.56 -26.03 -3.06
C PRO A 194 -10.69 -24.99 -2.93
N CYS A 195 -11.61 -24.95 -3.89
CA CYS A 195 -12.78 -24.04 -3.90
C CYS A 195 -13.89 -24.43 -2.89
N ALA A 196 -13.53 -24.83 -1.66
CA ALA A 196 -14.48 -25.31 -0.65
C ALA A 196 -15.20 -24.13 0.03
N ASP A 197 -16.39 -23.77 -0.49
CA ASP A 197 -17.26 -22.70 0.02
C ASP A 197 -16.58 -21.31 0.18
N GLY A 198 -15.54 -21.07 -0.60
CA GLY A 198 -14.72 -19.85 -0.57
C GLY A 198 -13.96 -19.61 -1.88
N PRO A 199 -13.06 -18.61 -1.93
CA PRO A 199 -12.23 -18.38 -3.10
C PRO A 199 -11.32 -19.59 -3.38
N CYS A 200 -11.11 -19.89 -4.65
CA CYS A 200 -10.22 -20.94 -5.16
C CYS A 200 -8.73 -20.56 -5.07
N SER A 201 -8.43 -19.28 -4.82
CA SER A 201 -7.08 -18.79 -4.63
C SER A 201 -7.14 -17.41 -4.01
N ARG A 202 -6.18 -17.09 -3.14
CA ARG A 202 -6.06 -15.77 -2.52
C ARG A 202 -4.58 -15.40 -2.40
N THR A 203 -4.24 -14.16 -2.73
CA THR A 203 -2.91 -13.59 -2.49
C THR A 203 -3.06 -12.12 -2.14
N SER A 204 -2.04 -11.53 -1.51
CA SER A 204 -2.05 -10.11 -1.19
C SER A 204 -0.69 -9.47 -1.38
N LEU A 205 -0.70 -8.21 -1.78
CA LEU A 205 0.46 -7.33 -1.83
C LEU A 205 0.16 -6.03 -1.08
N HIS A 206 1.17 -5.21 -0.89
CA HIS A 206 1.02 -3.92 -0.24
C HIS A 206 1.06 -2.78 -1.25
N VAL A 207 0.30 -1.74 -0.95
CA VAL A 207 0.24 -0.48 -1.68
C VAL A 207 0.67 0.63 -0.72
N SER A 208 1.49 1.55 -1.19
CA SER A 208 1.87 2.76 -0.44
C SER A 208 1.69 3.98 -1.32
N PRO A 209 1.07 5.07 -0.83
CA PRO A 209 1.12 6.36 -1.50
C PRO A 209 2.57 6.82 -1.59
N ILE A 210 2.89 7.55 -2.65
CA ILE A 210 4.23 8.08 -2.89
C ILE A 210 4.29 9.43 -2.22
N THR A 211 5.23 9.60 -1.29
CA THR A 211 5.49 10.92 -0.72
C THR A 211 6.39 11.70 -1.66
N ASP A 212 5.82 12.65 -2.38
CA ASP A 212 6.54 13.59 -3.21
C ASP A 212 6.40 15.01 -2.64
N PHE A 213 7.48 15.79 -2.64
CA PHE A 213 7.47 17.09 -1.95
C PHE A 213 6.77 18.18 -2.78
N ILE A 214 5.73 17.80 -3.54
CA ILE A 214 5.04 18.64 -4.52
C ILE A 214 3.58 18.76 -4.10
N LEU A 215 3.10 20.00 -4.05
CA LEU A 215 1.68 20.26 -3.86
C LEU A 215 0.99 20.18 -5.22
N ASP A 216 0.42 19.02 -5.55
CA ASP A 216 -0.26 18.77 -6.82
C ASP A 216 -1.76 18.41 -6.66
N GLY A 217 -2.25 18.41 -5.42
CA GLY A 217 -3.64 18.16 -5.05
C GLY A 217 -4.01 16.67 -5.12
N ASN A 218 -5.27 16.34 -4.83
CA ASN A 218 -5.66 14.93 -4.77
C ASN A 218 -5.61 14.26 -6.14
N ARG A 219 -4.93 13.12 -6.23
CA ARG A 219 -4.70 12.37 -7.48
C ARG A 219 -5.23 10.95 -7.41
N SER A 220 -5.55 10.38 -8.56
CA SER A 220 -6.10 9.03 -8.67
C SER A 220 -5.22 8.12 -9.48
N THR A 221 -4.77 7.02 -8.86
CA THR A 221 -4.07 5.95 -9.56
C THR A 221 -4.96 4.75 -9.76
N ILE A 222 -4.98 4.25 -11.00
CA ILE A 222 -5.60 2.98 -11.37
C ILE A 222 -4.56 1.86 -11.25
N ILE A 223 -4.87 0.83 -10.46
CA ILE A 223 -4.16 -0.44 -10.41
C ILE A 223 -4.92 -1.45 -11.27
N SER A 224 -4.23 -2.02 -12.25
CA SER A 224 -4.79 -3.00 -13.18
C SER A 224 -3.87 -4.22 -13.29
N VAL A 225 -4.46 -5.37 -13.66
CA VAL A 225 -3.69 -6.56 -14.00
C VAL A 225 -3.61 -6.64 -15.52
N LYS A 226 -2.40 -6.76 -16.07
CA LYS A 226 -2.17 -6.94 -17.51
C LYS A 226 -2.89 -8.21 -17.98
N ALA A 227 -3.30 -8.23 -19.24
CA ALA A 227 -3.98 -9.38 -19.83
C ALA A 227 -3.18 -10.67 -19.59
N ILE A 228 -3.84 -11.68 -19.00
CA ILE A 228 -3.20 -12.91 -18.55
C ILE A 228 -2.74 -13.73 -19.76
N VAL A 229 -1.49 -14.19 -19.73
CA VAL A 229 -0.90 -15.02 -20.79
C VAL A 229 -0.84 -16.47 -20.32
N THR A 230 -1.69 -17.32 -20.88
CA THR A 230 -1.75 -18.76 -20.57
C THR A 230 -2.30 -19.56 -21.76
N GLU A 231 -2.02 -20.86 -21.78
CA GLU A 231 -2.54 -21.81 -22.77
C GLU A 231 -4.04 -22.12 -22.56
N ASN A 232 -4.58 -21.86 -21.36
CA ASN A 232 -5.98 -22.10 -21.07
C ASN A 232 -6.87 -21.03 -21.73
N VAL A 233 -7.79 -21.47 -22.58
CA VAL A 233 -8.67 -20.61 -23.39
C VAL A 233 -9.58 -19.69 -22.58
N VAL A 234 -9.96 -20.09 -21.35
CA VAL A 234 -10.85 -19.31 -20.48
C VAL A 234 -10.10 -18.14 -19.85
N TRP A 235 -8.84 -18.36 -19.49
CA TRP A 235 -7.99 -17.40 -18.79
C TRP A 235 -7.15 -16.52 -19.72
N SER A 236 -6.87 -16.99 -20.94
CA SER A 236 -6.03 -16.28 -21.90
C SER A 236 -6.67 -14.94 -22.31
N GLY A 237 -5.92 -13.85 -22.15
CA GLY A 237 -6.37 -12.49 -22.45
C GLY A 237 -7.28 -11.86 -21.40
N TYR A 238 -7.67 -12.60 -20.34
CA TYR A 238 -8.51 -12.05 -19.28
C TYR A 238 -7.75 -10.99 -18.46
N SER A 239 -8.45 -9.91 -18.13
CA SER A 239 -7.99 -8.86 -17.21
C SER A 239 -9.18 -8.50 -16.29
N PRO A 240 -9.03 -8.57 -14.96
CA PRO A 240 -10.08 -8.19 -14.02
C PRO A 240 -10.40 -6.69 -14.05
N GLU A 241 -11.54 -6.32 -13.47
CA GLU A 241 -11.92 -4.92 -13.28
C GLU A 241 -10.84 -4.17 -12.50
N PRO A 242 -10.34 -3.03 -13.02
CA PRO A 242 -9.29 -2.28 -12.38
C PRO A 242 -9.77 -1.64 -11.07
N LEU A 243 -8.84 -1.45 -10.15
CA LEU A 243 -9.07 -0.77 -8.88
C LEU A 243 -8.55 0.67 -8.96
N GLN A 244 -9.30 1.63 -8.44
CA GLN A 244 -8.86 3.01 -8.29
C GLN A 244 -8.55 3.33 -6.83
N ILE A 245 -7.42 3.98 -6.59
CA ILE A 245 -7.06 4.57 -5.29
C ILE A 245 -6.87 6.06 -5.49
N GLN A 246 -7.51 6.85 -4.63
CA GLN A 246 -7.31 8.29 -4.55
C GLN A 246 -6.31 8.59 -3.43
N VAL A 247 -5.27 9.34 -3.74
CA VAL A 247 -4.32 9.87 -2.78
C VAL A 247 -4.69 11.32 -2.50
N GLN A 248 -4.73 11.68 -1.23
CA GLN A 248 -4.94 13.05 -0.76
C GLN A 248 -3.58 13.65 -0.44
N ASP A 249 -3.24 14.71 -1.17
CA ASP A 249 -1.96 15.42 -1.08
C ASP A 249 -1.74 15.94 0.35
N VAL A 250 -0.52 15.72 0.86
CA VAL A 250 -0.10 16.17 2.19
C VAL A 250 1.03 17.17 2.05
N GLN A 251 0.76 18.41 2.48
CA GLN A 251 1.73 19.48 2.42
C GLN A 251 2.99 19.18 3.23
N SER A 252 4.14 19.14 2.57
CA SER A 252 5.44 19.10 3.25
C SER A 252 5.63 20.30 4.20
N ALA A 253 6.06 20.04 5.43
CA ALA A 253 6.30 21.08 6.43
C ALA A 253 7.78 21.51 6.50
N TYR A 254 7.98 22.75 6.97
CA TYR A 254 9.29 23.36 7.16
C TYR A 254 9.47 23.81 8.60
N CYS A 255 10.60 23.44 9.19
CA CYS A 255 11.06 23.96 10.47
C CYS A 255 12.30 24.83 10.25
N TYR A 256 12.39 25.91 11.01
CA TYR A 256 13.49 26.86 10.91
C TYR A 256 14.12 27.11 12.27
N SER A 257 15.44 27.13 12.32
CA SER A 257 16.20 27.57 13.48
C SER A 257 17.18 28.66 13.03
N PHE A 258 16.75 29.91 13.18
CA PHE A 258 17.57 31.07 12.86
C PHE A 258 18.50 31.42 14.02
N THR A 259 19.63 32.04 13.69
CA THR A 259 20.57 32.62 14.66
C THR A 259 20.05 33.97 15.13
N ASP A 260 20.22 34.31 16.43
CA ASP A 260 19.41 35.31 17.17
C ASP A 260 17.99 34.75 17.43
N PRO A 261 17.83 33.86 18.43
CA PRO A 261 17.51 32.44 18.24
C PRO A 261 16.02 32.17 18.00
N HIS A 262 15.49 32.66 16.89
CA HIS A 262 14.12 32.39 16.48
C HIS A 262 13.98 30.98 15.91
N THR A 263 13.10 30.20 16.51
CA THR A 263 12.65 28.91 15.98
C THR A 263 11.22 29.03 15.49
N VAL A 264 10.94 28.41 14.34
CA VAL A 264 9.59 28.23 13.81
C VAL A 264 9.39 26.73 13.61
N THR A 265 8.42 26.16 14.32
CA THR A 265 8.06 24.74 14.25
C THR A 265 7.40 24.39 12.91
N PHE A 266 7.20 23.09 12.66
CA PHE A 266 6.52 22.61 11.46
C PHE A 266 5.09 23.15 11.32
N ASP A 267 4.38 23.31 12.44
CA ASP A 267 3.01 23.84 12.48
C ASP A 267 2.94 25.37 12.59
N GLY A 268 4.09 26.05 12.53
CA GLY A 268 4.21 27.50 12.43
C GLY A 268 4.26 28.25 13.76
N ARG A 269 4.45 27.57 14.89
CA ARG A 269 4.68 28.20 16.19
C ARG A 269 6.06 28.85 16.25
N CYS A 270 6.08 30.17 16.47
CA CYS A 270 7.31 30.94 16.63
C CYS A 270 7.71 31.05 18.12
N TYR A 271 8.98 30.86 18.44
CA TYR A 271 9.53 31.09 19.78
C TYR A 271 11.03 31.39 19.74
N GLU A 272 11.60 31.77 20.89
CA GLU A 272 13.03 32.09 21.04
C GLU A 272 13.76 31.10 21.95
N ASN A 273 14.87 30.52 21.49
CA ASN A 273 15.72 29.63 22.29
C ASN A 273 17.03 30.30 22.70
N SER A 274 17.03 31.04 23.82
CA SER A 274 18.23 31.68 24.36
C SER A 274 19.18 30.72 25.12
N GLN A 275 18.91 29.41 25.15
CA GLN A 275 19.71 28.45 25.89
C GLN A 275 20.91 27.93 25.08
N ILE A 276 22.07 27.88 25.72
CA ILE A 276 23.31 27.31 25.17
C ILE A 276 23.34 25.80 25.41
N GLY A 277 23.87 25.03 24.47
CA GLY A 277 24.04 23.59 24.61
C GLY A 277 23.67 22.82 23.35
N THR A 278 23.50 21.50 23.50
CA THR A 278 23.08 20.63 22.40
C THR A 278 21.66 20.14 22.66
N PHE A 279 20.81 20.18 21.63
CA PHE A 279 19.39 19.86 21.72
C PHE A 279 18.97 18.97 20.56
N VAL A 280 17.92 18.17 20.77
CA VAL A 280 17.22 17.48 19.67
C VAL A 280 16.35 18.51 18.96
N LEU A 281 16.73 18.87 17.73
CA LEU A 281 15.98 19.82 16.92
C LEU A 281 14.76 19.14 16.29
N PHE A 282 14.97 17.97 15.69
CA PHE A 282 13.95 17.20 15.00
C PHE A 282 14.27 15.71 15.14
N GLN A 283 13.26 14.90 15.44
CA GLN A 283 13.34 13.44 15.38
C GLN A 283 12.06 12.91 14.74
N SER A 284 12.18 11.94 13.84
CA SER A 284 11.05 11.25 13.21
C SER A 284 11.12 9.76 13.52
N ALA A 285 10.07 9.24 14.19
CA ALA A 285 9.94 7.82 14.47
C ALA A 285 9.59 7.01 13.20
N ALA A 286 8.93 7.63 12.23
CA ALA A 286 8.51 6.98 10.98
C ALA A 286 9.71 6.71 10.06
N CYS A 287 10.60 7.70 9.90
CA CYS A 287 11.74 7.60 8.98
C CYS A 287 13.08 7.27 9.67
N GLY A 288 13.12 7.19 11.01
CA GLY A 288 14.35 6.90 11.75
C GLY A 288 15.40 8.01 11.61
N VAL A 289 14.95 9.25 11.46
CA VAL A 289 15.78 10.45 11.27
C VAL A 289 15.91 11.19 12.60
N GLU A 290 17.10 11.72 12.87
CA GLU A 290 17.33 12.61 14.01
C GLU A 290 18.31 13.72 13.66
N VAL A 291 17.95 14.96 14.01
CA VAL A 291 18.76 16.16 13.82
C VAL A 291 18.99 16.78 15.18
N GLN A 292 20.24 16.87 15.58
CA GLN A 292 20.65 17.57 16.80
C GLN A 292 21.32 18.90 16.40
N VAL A 293 21.06 19.93 17.20
CA VAL A 293 21.60 21.28 16.99
C VAL A 293 22.43 21.70 18.20
N ARG A 294 23.55 22.38 17.95
CA ARG A 294 24.42 22.93 18.99
C ARG A 294 24.40 24.45 18.92
N LEU A 295 24.09 25.08 20.05
CA LEU A 295 24.02 26.53 20.21
C LEU A 295 25.13 26.99 21.15
N TRP A 296 25.84 28.04 20.75
CA TRP A 296 26.85 28.74 21.57
C TRP A 296 26.41 30.16 21.92
N GLU A 297 27.15 30.80 22.82
CA GLU A 297 26.99 32.21 23.12
C GLU A 297 27.54 33.05 21.96
N CYS A 298 26.71 33.94 21.41
CA CYS A 298 27.12 34.89 20.36
C CYS A 298 26.68 36.33 20.66
N GLY A 299 26.00 36.54 21.80
CA GLY A 299 25.57 37.85 22.27
C GLY A 299 26.69 38.69 22.86
N GLY A 300 26.43 40.00 22.97
CA GLY A 300 27.29 40.93 23.68
C GLY A 300 26.87 41.13 25.13
N VAL A 301 27.64 41.92 25.88
CA VAL A 301 27.37 42.25 27.29
C VAL A 301 25.98 42.87 27.52
N GLU A 302 25.45 43.59 26.51
CA GLU A 302 24.13 44.24 26.61
C GLU A 302 22.97 43.40 26.07
N HIS A 303 23.24 42.39 25.24
CA HIS A 303 22.24 41.53 24.62
C HIS A 303 22.75 40.11 24.58
N ALA A 304 22.41 39.32 25.60
CA ALA A 304 22.71 37.90 25.64
C ALA A 304 21.92 37.20 24.51
N ALA A 305 22.63 36.50 23.64
CA ALA A 305 22.07 35.80 22.50
C ALA A 305 22.78 34.46 22.32
N SER A 306 22.02 33.48 21.84
CA SER A 306 22.53 32.19 21.41
C SER A 306 22.47 32.12 19.89
N CYS A 307 23.47 31.46 19.30
CA CYS A 307 23.52 31.20 17.88
C CYS A 307 23.80 29.72 17.65
N VAL A 308 23.18 29.16 16.62
CA VAL A 308 23.53 27.83 16.15
C VAL A 308 24.94 27.87 15.56
N CYS A 309 25.81 26.99 16.06
CA CYS A 309 27.19 26.83 15.61
C CYS A 309 27.45 25.47 14.97
N GLY A 310 26.48 24.55 15.00
CA GLY A 310 26.62 23.28 14.32
C GLY A 310 25.34 22.46 14.36
N PHE A 311 25.27 21.47 13.48
CA PHE A 311 24.23 20.43 13.50
C PHE A 311 24.81 19.05 13.16
N VAL A 312 24.12 18.00 13.58
CA VAL A 312 24.43 16.62 13.23
C VAL A 312 23.14 15.91 12.83
N VAL A 313 23.21 15.15 11.74
CA VAL A 313 22.09 14.42 11.16
C VAL A 313 22.38 12.92 11.28
N ARG A 314 21.40 12.18 11.76
CA ARG A 314 21.30 10.73 11.64
C ARG A 314 20.17 10.38 10.68
N ASP A 315 20.47 9.61 9.64
CA ASP A 315 19.52 9.08 8.68
C ASP A 315 19.71 7.56 8.58
N GLY A 316 18.93 6.81 9.35
CA GLY A 316 19.14 5.38 9.54
C GLY A 316 20.54 5.07 10.07
N GLY A 317 21.38 4.46 9.22
CA GLY A 317 22.78 4.17 9.50
C GLY A 317 23.74 5.35 9.29
N ASP A 318 23.38 6.38 8.53
CA ASP A 318 24.29 7.49 8.24
C ASP A 318 24.33 8.49 9.39
N VAL A 319 25.53 8.95 9.78
CA VAL A 319 25.72 10.03 10.76
C VAL A 319 26.72 11.04 10.22
N VAL A 320 26.26 12.27 9.98
CA VAL A 320 27.07 13.37 9.42
C VAL A 320 26.92 14.62 10.28
N SER A 321 28.04 15.20 10.71
CA SER A 321 28.08 16.45 11.48
C SER A 321 28.66 17.60 10.65
N PHE A 322 28.14 18.80 10.86
CA PHE A 322 28.66 20.05 10.34
C PHE A 322 28.80 21.04 11.49
N ASP A 323 30.03 21.32 11.90
CA ASP A 323 30.33 21.93 13.21
C ASP A 323 31.39 23.03 13.10
N MET A 324 31.12 24.21 13.68
CA MET A 324 32.08 25.31 13.91
C MET A 324 32.12 25.75 15.39
N CYS A 325 31.57 24.97 16.32
CA CYS A 325 31.45 25.34 17.72
C CYS A 325 32.77 25.32 18.50
N GLU A 326 33.87 24.80 17.93
CA GLU A 326 35.18 24.74 18.55
C GLU A 326 36.06 25.92 18.12
N GLY A 327 36.37 26.85 19.03
CA GLY A 327 37.28 27.98 18.81
C GLY A 327 36.69 29.33 19.23
N GLU A 328 37.27 30.42 18.75
CA GLU A 328 36.78 31.78 19.02
C GLU A 328 35.76 32.23 17.96
N LEU A 329 34.67 32.85 18.42
CA LEU A 329 33.60 33.38 17.57
C LEU A 329 34.17 34.32 16.50
N GLY A 330 33.87 34.06 15.23
CA GLY A 330 34.38 34.85 14.10
C GLY A 330 35.70 34.35 13.51
N GLU A 331 36.41 33.43 14.18
CA GLU A 331 37.65 32.82 13.69
C GLU A 331 37.49 31.36 13.28
N THR A 332 36.39 30.73 13.66
CA THR A 332 36.04 29.33 13.32
C THR A 332 35.42 29.20 11.93
N PHE A 333 35.65 28.08 11.27
CA PHE A 333 35.00 27.69 10.01
C PHE A 333 34.35 26.32 10.16
N PRO A 334 33.15 26.10 9.57
CA PRO A 334 32.44 24.84 9.76
C PRO A 334 33.17 23.68 9.09
N GLN A 335 33.27 22.59 9.83
CA GLN A 335 33.89 21.34 9.40
C GLN A 335 32.80 20.30 9.17
N LEU A 336 32.81 19.70 7.98
CA LEU A 336 31.94 18.58 7.64
C LEU A 336 32.66 17.27 7.97
N ASN A 337 32.06 16.45 8.83
CA ASN A 337 32.61 15.14 9.22
C ASN A 337 31.55 14.05 9.04
N VAL A 338 31.85 13.06 8.20
CA VAL A 338 31.08 11.81 8.09
C VAL A 338 31.56 10.88 9.20
N LYS A 339 30.72 10.65 10.20
CA LYS A 339 31.07 9.90 11.42
C LYS A 339 30.77 8.41 11.28
N HIS A 340 29.71 8.07 10.57
CA HIS A 340 29.36 6.68 10.24
C HIS A 340 28.56 6.68 8.94
N ARG A 341 28.73 5.63 8.14
CA ARG A 341 28.00 5.44 6.88
C ARG A 341 27.35 4.07 6.85
N GLY A 342 26.05 4.03 6.62
CA GLY A 342 25.32 2.78 6.45
C GLY A 342 25.67 2.10 5.12
N PRO A 343 25.59 0.77 5.03
CA PRO A 343 25.84 0.02 3.80
C PRO A 343 24.92 0.42 2.63
N ARG A 344 23.74 1.00 2.91
CA ARG A 344 22.75 1.42 1.92
C ARG A 344 22.53 2.94 1.90
N SER A 345 23.54 3.69 2.30
CA SER A 345 23.52 5.16 2.35
C SER A 345 23.05 5.79 1.04
N LYS A 346 21.96 6.58 1.11
CA LYS A 346 21.45 7.44 0.02
C LYS A 346 21.56 8.93 0.34
N LEU A 347 22.16 9.26 1.48
CA LEU A 347 22.38 10.65 1.89
C LEU A 347 23.29 11.36 0.89
N ARG A 348 22.87 12.56 0.46
CA ARG A 348 23.62 13.40 -0.48
C ARG A 348 23.93 14.76 0.13
N ILE A 349 25.15 15.26 -0.07
CA ILE A 349 25.62 16.53 0.46
C ILE A 349 25.94 17.47 -0.71
N THR A 350 25.25 18.60 -0.76
CA THR A 350 25.49 19.63 -1.78
C THR A 350 25.89 20.95 -1.15
N GLU A 351 26.80 21.65 -1.81
CA GLU A 351 27.34 22.93 -1.37
C GLU A 351 27.06 24.01 -2.43
N SER A 352 26.79 25.24 -1.99
CA SER A 352 26.65 26.40 -2.86
C SER A 352 27.20 27.66 -2.18
N TYR A 353 27.40 28.72 -2.96
CA TYR A 353 27.91 30.02 -2.48
C TYR A 353 29.27 29.96 -1.76
N GLN A 354 30.17 29.05 -2.16
CA GLN A 354 31.51 28.88 -1.56
C GLN A 354 31.41 28.51 -0.06
N GLY A 355 30.74 27.41 0.24
CA GLY A 355 30.60 26.87 1.60
C GLY A 355 29.53 27.56 2.44
N ARG A 356 28.99 28.69 1.99
CA ARG A 356 28.00 29.47 2.75
C ARG A 356 26.62 28.85 2.77
N LYS A 357 26.36 27.83 1.95
CA LYS A 357 25.09 27.12 1.95
C LYS A 357 25.33 25.63 1.71
N LEU A 358 25.09 24.84 2.74
CA LEU A 358 25.20 23.38 2.72
C LEU A 358 23.80 22.77 2.78
N THR A 359 23.52 21.75 1.98
CA THR A 359 22.27 20.98 2.04
C THR A 359 22.58 19.49 2.12
N MET A 360 22.10 18.85 3.19
CA MET A 360 22.07 17.40 3.33
C MET A 360 20.68 16.90 2.91
N THR A 361 20.60 16.17 1.80
CA THR A 361 19.39 15.47 1.35
C THR A 361 19.39 14.06 1.91
N LEU A 362 18.34 13.70 2.65
CA LEU A 362 18.18 12.41 3.33
C LEU A 362 17.67 11.35 2.36
N SER A 363 17.69 10.09 2.80
CA SER A 363 17.21 8.93 2.05
C SER A 363 15.72 9.01 1.68
N SER A 364 14.92 9.73 2.48
CA SER A 364 13.50 10.03 2.19
C SER A 364 13.29 11.18 1.21
N GLY A 365 14.34 11.91 0.81
CA GLY A 365 14.25 13.15 0.03
C GLY A 365 13.97 14.42 0.86
N ALA A 366 13.75 14.27 2.17
CA ALA A 366 13.77 15.35 3.14
C ALA A 366 15.15 16.03 3.12
N PHE A 367 15.26 17.25 3.64
CA PHE A 367 16.57 17.90 3.71
C PHE A 367 16.77 18.68 5.00
N VAL A 368 18.05 18.80 5.37
CA VAL A 368 18.56 19.78 6.34
C VAL A 368 19.50 20.70 5.60
N ARG A 369 19.26 22.01 5.69
CA ARG A 369 20.05 23.04 5.03
C ARG A 369 20.61 24.00 6.07
N ALA A 370 21.89 24.32 5.93
CA ALA A 370 22.54 25.35 6.71
C ALA A 370 22.96 26.52 5.83
N ASP A 371 22.54 27.72 6.22
CA ASP A 371 23.01 29.00 5.67
C ASP A 371 24.03 29.59 6.66
N VAL A 372 25.31 29.58 6.27
CA VAL A 372 26.46 29.81 7.16
C VAL A 372 26.93 31.26 7.09
N SER A 373 27.26 31.81 8.25
CA SER A 373 27.96 33.08 8.43
C SER A 373 29.16 32.92 9.38
N SER A 374 29.93 33.99 9.58
CA SER A 374 31.11 33.96 10.46
C SER A 374 30.78 33.79 11.95
N TRP A 375 29.54 34.09 12.35
CA TRP A 375 29.08 34.11 13.74
C TRP A 375 28.10 32.96 14.08
N GLY A 376 27.81 32.09 13.10
CA GLY A 376 26.89 30.97 13.26
C GLY A 376 26.25 30.56 11.93
N MET A 377 25.19 29.75 12.00
CA MET A 377 24.45 29.28 10.83
C MET A 377 22.95 29.18 11.10
N SER A 378 22.11 29.53 10.13
CA SER A 378 20.66 29.26 10.23
C SER A 378 20.32 27.92 9.60
N LEU A 379 19.41 27.17 10.23
CA LEU A 379 18.98 25.86 9.74
C LEU A 379 17.55 25.93 9.16
N THR A 380 17.36 25.23 8.04
CA THR A 380 16.04 24.92 7.47
C THR A 380 15.91 23.41 7.32
N ILE A 381 14.87 22.83 7.90
CA ILE A 381 14.51 21.42 7.78
C ILE A 381 13.23 21.34 6.96
N ARG A 382 13.19 20.45 5.98
CA ARG A 382 11.95 20.07 5.29
C ARG A 382 11.63 18.62 5.61
N ALA A 383 10.48 18.40 6.24
CA ALA A 383 9.92 17.08 6.52
C ALA A 383 9.04 16.61 5.34
N SER A 384 8.94 15.28 5.18
CA SER A 384 8.07 14.65 4.17
C SER A 384 6.66 14.44 4.72
N GLY A 385 5.66 14.19 3.87
CA GLY A 385 4.32 13.78 4.34
C GLY A 385 4.36 12.58 5.29
N ALA A 386 5.32 11.65 5.11
CA ALA A 386 5.50 10.49 5.99
C ALA A 386 5.94 10.80 7.42
N ASP A 387 6.42 12.03 7.68
CA ASP A 387 6.78 12.47 9.03
C ASP A 387 5.58 13.04 9.80
N ARG A 388 4.43 13.28 9.13
CA ARG A 388 3.26 13.94 9.72
C ARG A 388 2.73 13.16 10.93
N GLY A 389 2.59 13.84 12.07
CA GLY A 389 2.19 13.26 13.35
C GLY A 389 3.21 12.32 14.00
N HIS A 390 4.41 12.19 13.42
CA HIS A 390 5.47 11.30 13.90
C HIS A 390 6.75 12.06 14.27
N THR A 391 6.70 13.40 14.33
CA THR A 391 7.84 14.23 14.70
C THR A 391 7.86 14.57 16.18
N GLN A 392 9.08 14.74 16.69
CA GLN A 392 9.33 15.26 18.03
C GLN A 392 10.54 16.19 18.03
N GLY A 393 10.73 16.92 19.13
CA GLY A 393 11.84 17.83 19.33
C GLY A 393 11.44 19.29 19.31
N LEU A 394 12.44 20.16 19.21
CA LEU A 394 12.23 21.61 19.14
C LEU A 394 11.41 22.06 17.90
N CYS A 395 11.36 21.26 16.84
CA CYS A 395 10.55 21.54 15.65
C CYS A 395 9.06 21.17 15.77
N GLY A 396 8.60 20.62 16.89
CA GLY A 396 7.18 20.33 17.10
C GLY A 396 6.70 18.95 16.63
N THR A 397 5.38 18.79 16.53
CA THR A 397 4.68 17.50 16.30
C THR A 397 4.26 17.27 14.85
N TYR A 398 4.21 18.33 14.04
CA TYR A 398 3.82 18.27 12.63
C TYR A 398 2.46 17.58 12.44
N ASP A 399 1.47 18.07 13.17
CA ASP A 399 0.09 17.57 13.17
C ASP A 399 -0.95 18.68 12.91
N GLU A 400 -0.49 19.81 12.37
CA GLU A 400 -1.29 21.01 12.04
C GLU A 400 -1.84 21.76 13.25
N ASP A 401 -1.41 21.43 14.47
CA ASP A 401 -1.79 22.16 15.68
C ASP A 401 -0.58 22.86 16.35
N PRO A 402 -0.37 24.17 16.13
CA PRO A 402 0.74 24.87 16.78
C PRO A 402 0.62 24.95 18.32
N HIS A 403 -0.50 24.57 18.94
CA HIS A 403 -0.68 24.68 20.39
C HIS A 403 0.00 23.56 21.17
N ASN A 404 0.11 22.36 20.60
CA ASN A 404 0.71 21.18 21.25
C ASN A 404 2.20 20.97 20.87
N ASP A 405 2.74 21.79 19.98
CA ASP A 405 4.15 21.79 19.56
C ASP A 405 5.14 21.78 20.73
N PHE A 406 4.77 22.40 21.86
CA PHE A 406 5.56 22.29 23.09
C PHE A 406 5.20 21.02 23.82
N HIS A 407 6.02 20.00 23.62
CA HIS A 407 5.90 18.68 24.23
C HIS A 407 7.27 18.19 24.70
N SER A 408 7.33 17.27 25.66
CA SER A 408 8.53 16.50 26.01
C SER A 408 8.54 15.14 25.31
N ALA A 409 9.65 14.39 25.44
CA ALA A 409 9.80 13.08 24.80
C ALA A 409 8.75 12.02 25.25
N ASP A 410 8.11 12.21 26.41
CA ASP A 410 7.00 11.39 26.91
C ASP A 410 5.61 11.93 26.53
N GLY A 411 5.56 13.00 25.71
CA GLY A 411 4.33 13.61 25.21
C GLY A 411 3.64 14.55 26.20
N THR A 412 4.26 14.89 27.33
CA THR A 412 3.68 15.86 28.27
C THR A 412 3.89 17.29 27.78
N GLU A 413 2.86 18.13 27.90
CA GLU A 413 2.98 19.56 27.60
C GLU A 413 3.72 20.29 28.73
N PRO A 414 4.90 20.90 28.47
CA PRO A 414 5.65 21.63 29.48
C PRO A 414 4.93 22.90 29.92
N LEU A 415 5.15 23.31 31.18
CA LEU A 415 4.51 24.48 31.79
C LEU A 415 4.88 25.81 31.11
N ASP A 416 6.09 25.89 30.54
CA ASP A 416 6.60 27.08 29.86
C ASP A 416 7.67 26.73 28.81
N LEU A 417 8.04 27.74 27.99
CA LEU A 417 9.05 27.63 26.94
C LEU A 417 10.43 27.19 27.49
N HIS A 418 10.81 27.66 28.67
CA HIS A 418 12.11 27.32 29.25
C HIS A 418 12.20 25.82 29.57
N SER A 419 11.12 25.27 30.11
CA SER A 419 10.97 23.85 30.45
C SER A 419 10.91 23.00 29.18
N PHE A 420 10.20 23.45 28.14
CA PHE A 420 10.16 22.79 26.83
C PHE A 420 11.56 22.65 26.22
N VAL A 421 12.29 23.76 26.11
CA VAL A 421 13.66 23.74 25.56
C VAL A 421 14.59 22.86 26.41
N SER A 422 14.44 22.92 27.75
CA SER A 422 15.24 22.10 28.67
C SER A 422 14.95 20.61 28.53
N ALA A 423 13.71 20.22 28.25
CA ALA A 423 13.32 18.81 28.08
C ALA A 423 14.01 18.16 26.87
N TRP A 424 14.35 18.95 25.84
CA TRP A 424 15.04 18.48 24.64
C TRP A 424 16.56 18.66 24.67
N ARG A 425 17.12 19.12 25.80
CA ARG A 425 18.57 19.27 25.98
C ARG A 425 19.22 17.90 26.17
N LEU A 426 20.29 17.66 25.41
CA LEU A 426 21.11 16.47 25.55
C LEU A 426 22.23 16.68 26.58
N PRO A 427 22.48 15.72 27.48
CA PRO A 427 23.61 15.80 28.39
C PRO A 427 24.95 15.71 27.63
N PRO A 428 26.03 16.27 28.20
CA PRO A 428 27.36 16.18 27.58
C PRO A 428 27.76 14.73 27.30
N GLY A 429 28.28 14.46 26.10
CA GLY A 429 28.76 13.13 25.70
C GLY A 429 27.68 12.17 25.18
N SER A 430 26.38 12.50 25.30
CA SER A 430 25.31 11.67 24.72
C SER A 430 24.93 12.08 23.30
N SER A 431 25.56 13.13 22.77
CA SER A 431 25.25 13.67 21.45
C SER A 431 25.96 12.91 20.34
N LEU A 432 25.33 12.88 19.15
CA LEU A 432 25.93 12.38 17.92
C LEU A 432 27.15 13.22 17.47
N PHE A 433 27.29 14.46 17.97
CA PHE A 433 28.52 15.24 17.83
C PHE A 433 29.71 14.61 18.58
N ASP A 434 29.48 13.80 19.60
CA ASP A 434 30.54 13.29 20.47
C ASP A 434 30.80 11.80 20.21
N SER A 435 29.74 10.98 20.10
CA SER A 435 29.86 9.54 19.85
C SER A 435 28.72 8.98 18.98
N VAL A 436 29.04 7.98 18.15
CA VAL A 436 28.05 7.23 17.38
C VAL A 436 27.76 5.90 18.10
N PRO A 437 26.49 5.55 18.35
CA PRO A 437 26.13 4.25 18.93
C PRO A 437 26.67 3.08 18.10
N SER A 438 27.22 2.07 18.76
CA SER A 438 27.85 0.90 18.12
C SER A 438 26.87 -0.05 17.42
N SER A 439 25.57 0.08 17.71
CA SER A 439 24.50 -0.64 17.01
C SER A 439 23.48 0.35 16.47
N LEU A 440 23.66 0.79 15.23
CA LEU A 440 22.60 1.46 14.49
C LEU A 440 21.69 0.37 13.92
N SER A 441 20.50 0.22 14.49
CA SER A 441 19.51 -0.73 13.99
C SER A 441 18.95 -0.22 12.67
N GLU A 442 19.43 -0.74 11.55
CA GLU A 442 18.79 -0.52 10.25
C GLU A 442 17.57 -1.42 10.15
N THR A 443 16.37 -0.84 10.24
CA THR A 443 15.16 -1.52 9.78
C THR A 443 15.24 -1.62 8.26
N ILE A 444 15.19 -2.83 7.71
CA ILE A 444 15.16 -3.03 6.26
C ILE A 444 13.82 -2.45 5.75
N PRO A 445 13.82 -1.36 4.97
CA PRO A 445 12.58 -0.79 4.47
C PRO A 445 11.93 -1.78 3.50
N LEU A 446 10.61 -1.90 3.55
CA LEU A 446 9.86 -2.56 2.49
C LEU A 446 10.16 -1.85 1.17
N GLN A 447 10.62 -2.59 0.17
CA GLN A 447 10.87 -2.03 -1.15
C GLN A 447 9.54 -1.93 -1.90
N PHE A 448 9.28 -0.75 -2.46
CA PHE A 448 8.14 -0.52 -3.33
C PHE A 448 8.62 -0.20 -4.75
N CYS A 449 7.76 -0.49 -5.71
CA CYS A 449 8.05 -0.40 -7.14
C CYS A 449 6.96 0.42 -7.83
N LEU A 450 7.35 1.23 -8.80
CA LEU A 450 6.45 1.86 -9.76
C LEU A 450 6.22 0.88 -10.93
N CYS A 451 4.99 0.42 -11.09
CA CYS A 451 4.64 -0.57 -12.10
C CYS A 451 4.10 0.10 -13.36
N SER A 452 4.92 0.95 -14.01
CA SER A 452 4.57 1.59 -15.28
C SER A 452 5.08 0.77 -16.48
N HIS A 453 4.71 1.17 -17.70
CA HIS A 453 5.11 0.51 -18.94
C HIS A 453 6.65 0.58 -19.15
N THR A 454 7.37 -0.42 -18.67
CA THR A 454 8.62 -0.86 -19.29
C THR A 454 8.39 -2.20 -19.97
N ALA A 455 8.60 -2.21 -21.29
CA ALA A 455 8.63 -3.41 -22.11
C ALA A 455 9.56 -4.45 -21.48
N ALA A 456 9.16 -5.71 -21.54
CA ALA A 456 9.96 -6.84 -21.10
C ALA A 456 11.35 -6.81 -21.76
N VAL A 457 12.39 -6.77 -20.95
CA VAL A 457 13.71 -7.31 -21.29
C VAL A 457 14.08 -8.29 -20.18
N SER A 458 14.41 -9.50 -20.59
CA SER A 458 14.66 -10.64 -19.71
C SER A 458 15.88 -10.43 -18.80
N LEU A 459 15.65 -10.63 -17.50
CA LEU A 459 16.50 -11.28 -16.48
C LEU A 459 18.01 -11.01 -16.48
N SER A 460 18.45 -10.30 -15.45
CA SER A 460 19.56 -10.70 -14.56
C SER A 460 19.16 -10.30 -13.12
N PRO A 461 19.46 -11.08 -12.06
CA PRO A 461 18.90 -10.85 -10.72
C PRO A 461 19.49 -9.67 -9.93
N ASP A 462 20.49 -8.96 -10.45
CA ASP A 462 21.28 -7.99 -9.68
C ASP A 462 21.25 -6.58 -10.26
N LEU A 463 20.06 -5.98 -10.40
CA LEU A 463 19.94 -4.55 -10.69
C LEU A 463 18.91 -3.87 -9.77
N PRO A 464 19.32 -2.82 -9.01
CA PRO A 464 18.44 -2.09 -8.11
C PRO A 464 17.38 -1.28 -8.86
N CYS A 465 16.26 -1.03 -8.18
CA CYS A 465 15.10 -0.29 -8.65
C CYS A 465 15.48 0.99 -9.43
N PRO A 466 14.79 1.30 -10.55
CA PRO A 466 14.95 2.57 -11.23
C PRO A 466 14.57 3.71 -10.26
N GLN A 467 15.52 4.62 -10.05
CA GLN A 467 15.25 5.88 -9.39
C GLN A 467 14.25 6.68 -10.26
N PRO A 468 13.26 7.37 -9.68
CA PRO A 468 12.59 8.45 -10.40
C PRO A 468 13.65 9.49 -10.75
N SER A 469 13.95 9.59 -12.04
CA SER A 469 14.75 10.68 -12.57
C SER A 469 13.96 11.98 -12.37
N PRO A 470 14.59 13.11 -12.02
CA PRO A 470 13.87 14.38 -12.06
C PRO A 470 13.41 14.63 -13.50
N HIS A 471 12.08 14.64 -13.71
CA HIS A 471 11.50 14.88 -15.03
C HIS A 471 11.85 16.30 -15.52
N PRO A 472 12.22 16.46 -16.80
CA PRO A 472 12.49 17.76 -17.40
C PRO A 472 11.16 18.45 -17.73
N GLY A 473 10.52 19.06 -16.74
CA GLY A 473 9.25 19.76 -16.97
C GLY A 473 8.75 20.60 -15.80
N SER A 474 9.02 20.20 -14.56
CA SER A 474 8.79 21.01 -13.38
C SER A 474 10.14 21.57 -12.94
N ILE A 475 10.28 22.89 -12.99
CA ILE A 475 11.42 23.56 -12.36
C ILE A 475 11.26 23.35 -10.85
N PRO A 476 12.12 22.55 -10.19
CA PRO A 476 12.08 22.52 -8.73
C PRO A 476 12.50 23.92 -8.25
N PRO A 477 12.01 24.41 -7.10
CA PRO A 477 12.47 25.68 -6.52
C PRO A 477 13.98 25.68 -6.14
N SER A 478 14.74 24.67 -6.55
CA SER A 478 16.18 24.50 -6.38
C SER A 478 17.02 24.69 -7.65
N SER A 479 16.47 25.02 -8.83
CA SER A 479 17.29 25.20 -10.06
C SER A 479 17.86 26.62 -10.28
N LEU A 480 17.52 27.60 -9.43
CA LEU A 480 18.04 28.97 -9.56
C LEU A 480 19.43 29.17 -8.93
N ILE A 481 19.89 28.23 -8.12
CA ILE A 481 21.16 28.32 -7.40
C ILE A 481 22.02 27.11 -7.79
N PRO A 482 23.11 27.31 -8.55
CA PRO A 482 24.02 26.21 -8.86
C PRO A 482 24.63 25.67 -7.55
N SER A 483 24.49 24.37 -7.34
CA SER A 483 25.06 23.64 -6.21
C SER A 483 26.03 22.56 -6.71
N LEU A 484 27.15 22.39 -6.04
CA LEU A 484 28.13 21.34 -6.27
C LEU A 484 27.80 20.15 -5.38
N ASP A 485 27.72 18.94 -5.94
CA ASP A 485 27.66 17.72 -5.14
C ASP A 485 29.07 17.39 -4.64
N VAL A 486 29.27 17.55 -3.33
CA VAL A 486 30.57 17.34 -2.67
C VAL A 486 30.63 16.00 -1.94
N THR A 487 29.59 15.16 -2.06
CA THR A 487 29.47 13.91 -1.30
C THR A 487 30.73 13.04 -1.41
N GLN A 488 31.30 12.92 -2.61
CA GLN A 488 32.47 12.08 -2.88
C GLN A 488 33.79 12.65 -2.29
N GLU A 489 33.88 13.95 -2.06
CA GLU A 489 35.10 14.60 -1.54
C GLU A 489 35.35 14.26 -0.07
N TYR A 490 34.31 13.86 0.64
CA TYR A 490 34.33 13.53 2.07
C TYR A 490 34.23 12.02 2.33
N LEU A 491 34.33 11.19 1.29
CA LEU A 491 34.46 9.73 1.41
C LEU A 491 35.93 9.36 1.46
N THR A 492 36.36 8.63 2.50
CA THR A 492 37.74 8.16 2.58
C THR A 492 38.00 7.02 1.59
N PRO A 493 39.24 6.84 1.10
CA PRO A 493 39.59 5.72 0.20
C PRO A 493 39.34 4.32 0.82
N ALA A 494 39.30 4.20 2.15
CA ALA A 494 39.01 2.95 2.86
C ALA A 494 37.52 2.55 2.79
N GLU A 495 36.62 3.53 2.66
CA GLU A 495 35.16 3.32 2.56
C GLU A 495 34.72 2.99 1.13
N LEU A 496 35.51 3.39 0.11
CA LEU A 496 35.31 3.02 -1.30
C LEU A 496 35.69 1.56 -1.62
N LEU A 497 36.48 0.91 -0.75
CA LEU A 497 36.91 -0.48 -0.93
C LEU A 497 35.91 -1.51 -0.36
N GLN A 498 35.04 -1.11 0.58
CA GLN A 498 33.97 -1.97 1.07
C GLN A 498 32.82 -2.12 0.07
N THR A 499 32.58 -1.11 -0.78
CA THR A 499 31.61 -1.20 -1.87
C THR A 499 32.10 -2.04 -3.05
N GLN A 500 33.42 -2.14 -3.29
CA GLN A 500 33.98 -2.95 -4.39
C GLN A 500 34.32 -4.40 -4.02
N THR A 501 34.49 -4.74 -2.73
CA THR A 501 34.80 -6.12 -2.32
C THR A 501 33.58 -7.02 -2.14
N GLN A 502 32.37 -6.46 -2.23
CA GLN A 502 31.12 -7.23 -2.20
C GLN A 502 30.61 -7.58 -3.61
N ASP A 503 31.02 -6.83 -4.64
CA ASP A 503 30.76 -7.15 -6.06
C ASP A 503 31.67 -8.25 -6.63
N ASN A 504 32.80 -8.54 -5.97
CA ASN A 504 33.77 -9.55 -6.43
C ASN A 504 33.67 -10.90 -5.66
N ARG A 505 32.53 -11.19 -5.04
CA ARG A 505 32.29 -12.50 -4.39
C ARG A 505 31.14 -13.31 -4.99
N TYR A 506 30.76 -12.97 -6.23
CA TYR A 506 29.98 -13.78 -7.14
C TYR A 506 30.53 -13.64 -8.56
N ASP A 507 31.77 -14.10 -8.75
CA ASP A 507 32.31 -14.52 -10.04
C ASP A 507 32.73 -16.00 -9.93
#